data_AF-A0A7S2D6W0-F1
#
_entry.id   AF-A0A7S2D6W0-F1
#
_cell.length_a   1.000
_cell.length_b   1.000
_cell.length_c   1.000
_cell.angle_alpha   90.00
_cell.angle_beta   90.00
_cell.angle_gamma   90.00
#
_symmetry.space_group_name_H-M   'P 1'
#
loop_
_entity.id
_entity.type
_entity.pdbx_description
1 polymer ?
#
loop_
_entity_poly.entity_id
_entity_poly.type
_entity_poly.pdbx_seq_one_letter_code
_entity_poly.pdbx_strand_id
1 'polypeptide(L)'
;TLFRSHMLQVFEAMGMWISRPAFEKWAMPCMVQIAEELKRRHPDVPLLVFPRGACYANAALQAAGYDVVTMDCETDAKGTRAMLEELAAKSGASPACAIQGNLDPAILRPSAGSDESKVKTAARKLLADVGTQALIANLGEGLLGNEDPVLVKALVDEIHAASEEMLASA
;
A
#
# COMPACT_ATOMS: atom_id res chain seq x y z
N THR A 1 8.42 -11.37 28.82
CA THR A 1 7.29 -10.55 28.33
C THR A 1 7.25 -10.71 26.81
N LEU A 2 6.30 -11.51 26.29
CA LEU A 2 6.25 -11.92 24.88
C LEU A 2 5.21 -11.08 24.13
N PHE A 3 5.56 -9.84 23.80
CA PHE A 3 4.89 -9.14 22.70
C PHE A 3 5.70 -9.42 21.44
N ARG A 4 5.14 -10.24 20.55
CA ARG A 4 5.70 -10.47 19.20
C ARG A 4 4.70 -9.93 18.19
N SER A 5 5.15 -9.01 17.35
CA SER A 5 4.38 -8.56 16.20
C SER A 5 4.64 -9.50 15.03
N HIS A 6 3.60 -9.87 14.30
CA HIS A 6 3.73 -10.68 13.07
C HIS A 6 4.07 -9.84 11.85
N MET A 7 3.90 -8.52 11.94
CA MET A 7 4.12 -7.55 10.87
C MET A 7 4.25 -6.15 11.50
N LEU A 8 5.02 -5.26 10.87
CA LEU A 8 5.23 -3.89 11.32
C LEU A 8 5.01 -2.92 10.16
N GLN A 9 4.36 -1.78 10.41
CA GLN A 9 4.23 -0.70 9.43
C GLN A 9 4.80 0.59 9.99
N VAL A 10 5.71 1.21 9.25
CA VAL A 10 6.27 2.53 9.53
C VAL A 10 5.45 3.58 8.79
N PHE A 11 4.88 4.53 9.53
CA PHE A 11 4.09 5.63 8.97
C PHE A 11 4.95 6.88 8.84
N GLU A 12 5.35 7.23 7.61
CA GLU A 12 5.82 8.57 7.27
C GLU A 12 4.63 9.37 6.76
N ALA A 13 3.81 9.83 7.70
CA ALA A 13 2.52 10.44 7.43
C ALA A 13 2.62 11.88 6.87
N MET A 14 3.81 12.49 6.92
CA MET A 14 4.02 13.91 6.62
C MET A 14 4.84 14.14 5.35
N GLY A 15 5.16 13.09 4.59
CA GLY A 15 5.95 13.19 3.35
C GLY A 15 5.40 14.21 2.34
N MET A 16 4.07 14.35 2.25
CA MET A 16 3.39 15.34 1.39
C MET A 16 3.74 16.81 1.71
N TRP A 17 4.19 17.09 2.93
CA TRP A 17 4.56 18.43 3.39
C TRP A 17 6.06 18.71 3.26
N ILE A 18 6.84 17.72 2.80
CA ILE A 18 8.29 17.79 2.70
C ILE A 18 8.67 17.80 1.21
N SER A 19 9.47 18.78 0.80
CA SER A 19 10.00 18.79 -0.57
C SER A 19 10.91 17.58 -0.78
N ARG A 20 10.94 17.04 -2.00
CA ARG A 20 11.80 15.89 -2.32
C ARG A 20 13.26 16.05 -1.87
N PRO A 21 13.96 17.18 -2.11
CA PRO A 21 15.33 17.35 -1.62
C PRO A 21 15.44 17.33 -0.08
N ALA A 22 14.45 17.85 0.65
CA ALA A 22 14.43 17.80 2.10
C ALA A 22 14.12 16.39 2.61
N PHE A 23 13.23 15.66 1.93
CA PHE A 23 12.91 14.27 2.24
C PHE A 23 14.16 13.38 2.08
N GLU A 24 14.83 13.49 0.93
CA GLU A 24 16.07 12.75 0.64
C GLU A 24 17.19 13.08 1.63
N LYS A 25 17.30 14.35 2.07
CA LYS A 25 18.33 14.79 3.01
C LYS A 25 18.06 14.35 4.45
N TRP A 26 16.81 14.36 4.89
CA TRP A 26 16.47 14.27 6.31
C TRP A 26 15.63 13.05 6.67
N ALA A 27 14.59 12.74 5.89
CA ALA A 27 13.67 11.64 6.18
C ALA A 27 14.23 10.29 5.70
N MET A 28 14.74 10.24 4.46
CA MET A 28 15.22 9.01 3.84
C MET A 28 16.31 8.29 4.67
N PRO A 29 17.37 8.96 5.17
CA PRO A 29 18.38 8.30 5.98
C PRO A 29 17.80 7.69 7.27
N CYS A 30 16.82 8.35 7.88
CA CYS A 30 16.15 7.84 9.07
C CYS A 30 15.34 6.57 8.77
N MET A 31 14.58 6.55 7.67
CA MET A 31 13.80 5.37 7.27
C MET A 31 14.70 4.18 6.91
N VAL A 32 15.84 4.43 6.24
CA VAL A 32 16.84 3.39 5.97
C VAL A 32 17.36 2.80 7.29
N GLN A 33 17.77 3.65 8.23
CA GLN A 33 18.26 3.20 9.54
C GLN A 33 17.20 2.40 10.31
N ILE A 34 15.93 2.79 10.22
CA ILE A 34 14.81 2.05 10.83
C ILE A 34 14.69 0.66 10.19
N ALA A 35 14.69 0.57 8.87
CA ALA A 35 14.58 -0.71 8.16
C ALA A 35 15.74 -1.65 8.49
N GLU A 36 16.97 -1.15 8.44
CA GLU A 36 18.18 -1.90 8.77
C GLU A 36 18.12 -2.47 10.20
N GLU A 37 17.78 -1.65 11.19
CA GLU A 37 17.74 -2.09 12.59
C GLU A 37 16.60 -3.07 12.87
N LEU A 38 15.42 -2.84 12.27
CA LEU A 38 14.28 -3.76 12.41
C LEU A 38 14.56 -5.10 11.74
N LYS A 39 15.11 -5.12 10.52
CA LYS A 39 15.46 -6.35 9.81
C LYS A 39 16.62 -7.09 10.48
N ARG A 40 17.59 -6.39 11.06
CA ARG A 40 18.68 -7.00 11.85
C ARG A 40 18.15 -7.74 13.08
N ARG A 41 17.16 -7.18 13.76
CA ARG A 41 16.59 -7.75 15.00
C ARG A 41 15.47 -8.75 14.75
N HIS A 42 14.73 -8.57 13.66
CA HIS A 42 13.51 -9.28 13.32
C HIS A 42 13.48 -9.59 11.82
N PRO A 43 14.42 -10.41 11.30
CA PRO A 43 14.57 -10.65 9.86
C PRO A 43 13.32 -11.25 9.21
N ASP A 44 12.60 -12.07 9.97
CA ASP A 44 11.41 -12.79 9.50
C ASP A 44 10.11 -11.99 9.64
N VAL A 45 10.14 -10.78 10.22
CA VAL A 45 8.95 -9.94 10.37
C VAL A 45 8.80 -9.05 9.13
N PRO A 46 7.69 -9.16 8.38
CA PRO A 46 7.40 -8.25 7.28
C PRO A 46 7.31 -6.80 7.76
N LEU A 47 7.95 -5.92 7.01
CA LEU A 47 8.08 -4.50 7.29
C LEU A 47 7.48 -3.69 6.15
N LEU A 48 6.48 -2.90 6.48
CA LEU A 48 5.76 -2.04 5.57
C LEU A 48 6.17 -0.59 5.80
N VAL A 49 6.07 0.22 4.76
CA VAL A 49 6.19 1.67 4.87
C VAL A 49 5.02 2.35 4.21
N PHE A 50 4.53 3.42 4.82
CA PHE A 50 3.59 4.35 4.21
C PHE A 50 4.22 5.74 4.11
N PRO A 51 4.90 6.05 2.99
CA PRO A 51 5.51 7.36 2.74
C PRO A 51 4.48 8.28 2.06
N ARG A 52 3.48 8.74 2.81
CA ARG A 52 2.34 9.52 2.26
C ARG A 52 2.84 10.78 1.56
N GLY A 53 2.47 10.96 0.29
CA GLY A 53 2.91 12.05 -0.58
C GLY A 53 4.36 11.95 -1.06
N ALA A 54 5.04 10.84 -0.76
CA ALA A 54 6.44 10.60 -1.13
C ALA A 54 6.60 9.28 -1.91
N CYS A 55 5.63 8.95 -2.78
CA CYS A 55 5.64 7.73 -3.61
C CYS A 55 6.88 7.62 -4.52
N TYR A 56 7.54 8.73 -4.86
CA TYR A 56 8.82 8.75 -5.57
C TYR A 56 9.94 8.00 -4.82
N ALA A 57 9.80 7.78 -3.51
CA ALA A 57 10.77 7.07 -2.67
C ALA A 57 10.50 5.55 -2.60
N ASN A 58 9.37 5.05 -3.12
CA ASN A 58 8.94 3.65 -2.96
C ASN A 58 10.03 2.64 -3.35
N ALA A 59 10.65 2.82 -4.52
CA ALA A 59 11.73 1.96 -5.00
C ALA A 59 12.95 1.95 -4.07
N ALA A 60 13.36 3.14 -3.61
CA ALA A 60 14.51 3.27 -2.71
C ALA A 60 14.21 2.69 -1.32
N LEU A 61 12.97 2.81 -0.85
CA LEU A 61 12.53 2.21 0.41
C LEU A 61 12.49 0.68 0.34
N GLN A 62 12.02 0.09 -0.76
CA GLN A 62 12.10 -1.36 -0.91
C GLN A 62 13.55 -1.86 -0.94
N ALA A 63 14.42 -1.15 -1.66
CA ALA A 63 15.85 -1.45 -1.67
C ALA A 63 16.49 -1.33 -0.26
N ALA A 64 15.93 -0.49 0.62
CA ALA A 64 16.38 -0.34 2.00
C ALA A 64 15.88 -1.45 2.95
N GLY A 65 14.99 -2.35 2.49
CA GLY A 65 14.51 -3.50 3.28
C GLY A 65 13.06 -3.43 3.74
N TYR A 66 12.25 -2.51 3.19
CA TYR A 66 10.79 -2.56 3.34
C TYR A 66 10.19 -3.57 2.35
N ASP A 67 9.47 -4.57 2.85
CA ASP A 67 8.88 -5.63 2.01
C ASP A 67 7.64 -5.13 1.25
N VAL A 68 6.86 -4.21 1.85
CA VAL A 68 5.65 -3.65 1.24
C VAL A 68 5.68 -2.12 1.27
N VAL A 69 5.30 -1.49 0.16
CA VAL A 69 5.06 -0.04 0.09
C VAL A 69 3.57 0.25 0.05
N THR A 70 3.11 1.16 0.91
CA THR A 70 1.71 1.59 0.99
C THR A 70 1.54 2.87 0.17
N MET A 71 0.52 2.89 -0.67
CA MET A 71 0.18 4.00 -1.55
C MET A 71 -0.99 4.79 -0.96
N ASP A 72 -0.91 6.12 -1.02
CA ASP A 72 -2.05 7.00 -0.73
C ASP A 72 -2.99 7.13 -1.94
N CYS A 73 -4.15 7.77 -1.75
CA CYS A 73 -5.18 7.93 -2.77
C CYS A 73 -4.73 8.70 -4.03
N GLU A 74 -3.70 9.53 -3.92
CA GLU A 74 -3.20 10.35 -5.04
C GLU A 74 -2.14 9.61 -5.87
N THR A 75 -1.61 8.50 -5.34
CA THR A 75 -0.60 7.69 -6.01
C THR A 75 -1.20 6.95 -7.22
N ASP A 76 -0.53 7.05 -8.38
CA ASP A 76 -0.84 6.20 -9.54
C ASP A 76 -0.45 4.75 -9.24
N ALA A 77 -1.46 3.95 -8.86
CA ALA A 77 -1.27 2.55 -8.46
C ALA A 77 -0.74 1.68 -9.61
N LYS A 78 -1.25 1.89 -10.83
CA LYS A 78 -0.84 1.16 -12.03
C LYS A 78 0.59 1.52 -12.42
N GLY A 79 0.92 2.81 -12.46
CA GLY A 79 2.27 3.28 -12.73
C GLY A 79 3.28 2.81 -11.69
N THR A 80 2.89 2.84 -10.41
CA THR A 80 3.73 2.33 -9.31
C THR A 80 3.99 0.84 -9.45
N ARG A 81 2.96 0.02 -9.71
CA ARG A 81 3.10 -1.42 -9.98
C ARG A 81 4.08 -1.68 -11.13
N ALA A 82 3.86 -1.04 -12.28
CA ALA A 82 4.69 -1.23 -13.47
C ALA A 82 6.15 -0.85 -13.21
N MET A 83 6.40 0.29 -12.54
CA MET A 83 7.74 0.74 -12.18
C MET A 83 8.47 -0.25 -11.27
N LEU A 84 7.79 -0.77 -10.25
CA LEU A 84 8.38 -1.73 -9.32
C LEU A 84 8.65 -3.10 -9.97
N GLU A 85 7.77 -3.56 -10.85
CA GLU A 85 7.98 -4.79 -11.63
C GLU A 85 9.19 -4.65 -12.57
N GLU A 86 9.34 -3.50 -13.23
CA GLU A 86 10.50 -3.22 -14.09
C GLU A 86 11.82 -3.25 -13.30
N LEU A 87 11.84 -2.67 -12.11
CA LEU A 87 13.01 -2.68 -11.23
C LEU A 87 13.34 -4.08 -10.70
N ALA A 88 12.33 -4.87 -10.32
CA ALA A 88 12.51 -6.26 -9.90
C ALA A 88 13.12 -7.10 -11.05
N ALA A 89 12.59 -6.95 -12.26
CA ALA A 89 13.11 -7.64 -13.45
C ALA A 89 14.59 -7.31 -13.73
N LYS A 90 14.99 -6.03 -13.58
CA LYS A 90 16.38 -5.59 -13.78
C LYS A 90 17.35 -6.08 -12.72
N SER A 91 16.89 -6.22 -11.48
CA SER A 91 17.74 -6.63 -10.34
C SER A 91 17.85 -8.15 -10.18
N GLY A 92 17.09 -8.94 -10.95
CA GLY A 92 17.00 -10.38 -10.78
C GLY A 92 16.29 -10.81 -9.50
N ALA A 93 15.59 -9.88 -8.83
CA ALA A 93 14.75 -10.16 -7.68
C ALA A 93 13.44 -10.83 -8.14
N SER A 94 13.00 -11.89 -7.45
CA SER A 94 11.82 -12.71 -7.78
C SER A 94 10.75 -12.65 -6.67
N PRO A 95 9.44 -12.71 -6.98
CA PRO A 95 8.68 -11.80 -7.83
C PRO A 95 7.77 -10.85 -7.01
N ALA A 96 7.34 -9.76 -7.65
CA ALA A 96 6.37 -8.76 -7.21
C ALA A 96 6.71 -8.04 -5.88
N CYS A 97 7.24 -6.83 -6.03
CA CYS A 97 7.30 -5.83 -4.98
C CYS A 97 5.90 -5.67 -4.36
N ALA A 98 5.71 -6.14 -3.14
CA ALA A 98 4.39 -6.10 -2.53
C ALA A 98 3.95 -4.64 -2.35
N ILE A 99 2.69 -4.36 -2.66
CA ILE A 99 2.12 -3.02 -2.48
C ILE A 99 0.82 -3.11 -1.67
N GLN A 100 0.54 -2.04 -0.94
CA GLN A 100 -0.68 -1.87 -0.17
C GLN A 100 -1.43 -0.60 -0.61
N GLY A 101 -2.76 -0.62 -0.57
CA GLY A 101 -3.60 0.54 -0.88
C GLY A 101 -4.45 0.35 -2.14
N ASN A 102 -5.05 1.40 -2.71
CA ASN A 102 -5.06 2.78 -2.22
C ASN A 102 -6.42 3.47 -2.41
N LEU A 103 -7.50 2.76 -2.09
CA LEU A 103 -8.87 3.26 -2.29
C LEU A 103 -9.15 4.51 -1.45
N ASP A 104 -9.84 5.49 -2.04
CA ASP A 104 -10.28 6.70 -1.32
C ASP A 104 -11.40 6.37 -0.33
N PRO A 105 -11.25 6.63 0.99
CA PRO A 105 -12.32 6.40 1.97
C PRO A 105 -13.64 7.10 1.65
N ALA A 106 -13.66 8.13 0.79
CA ALA A 106 -14.89 8.77 0.31
C ALA A 106 -15.88 7.80 -0.35
N ILE A 107 -15.39 6.73 -0.98
CA ILE A 107 -16.23 5.68 -1.56
C ILE A 107 -17.05 4.93 -0.50
N LEU A 108 -16.72 5.07 0.79
CA LEU A 108 -17.43 4.42 1.88
C LEU A 108 -18.44 5.34 2.57
N ARG A 109 -18.71 6.54 2.01
CA ARG A 109 -19.62 7.52 2.61
C ARG A 109 -20.86 7.74 1.73
N PRO A 110 -22.07 7.43 2.23
CA PRO A 110 -23.31 7.77 1.54
C PRO A 110 -23.46 9.28 1.28
N SER A 111 -22.93 10.12 2.17
CA SER A 111 -22.92 11.59 2.02
C SER A 111 -22.05 12.08 0.86
N ALA A 112 -21.07 11.30 0.41
CA ALA A 112 -20.32 11.54 -0.82
C ALA A 112 -21.05 11.00 -2.07
N GLY A 113 -22.32 10.59 -1.92
CA GLY A 113 -23.11 9.97 -2.98
C GLY A 113 -22.68 8.53 -3.29
N SER A 114 -21.98 7.85 -2.38
CA SER A 114 -21.55 6.47 -2.61
C SER A 114 -22.64 5.45 -2.28
N ASP A 115 -22.56 4.30 -2.95
CA ASP A 115 -23.43 3.14 -2.78
C ASP A 115 -22.61 1.86 -3.02
N GLU A 116 -23.21 0.68 -2.77
CA GLU A 116 -22.51 -0.59 -2.96
C GLU A 116 -21.98 -0.79 -4.39
N SER A 117 -22.71 -0.31 -5.41
CA SER A 117 -22.31 -0.47 -6.81
C SER A 117 -21.01 0.30 -7.10
N LYS A 118 -20.91 1.54 -6.60
CA LYS A 118 -19.70 2.36 -6.70
C LYS A 118 -18.53 1.75 -5.95
N VAL A 119 -18.77 1.23 -4.74
CA VAL A 119 -17.75 0.53 -3.95
C VAL A 119 -17.20 -0.68 -4.71
N LYS A 120 -18.09 -1.52 -5.25
CA LYS A 120 -17.69 -2.72 -5.99
C LYS A 120 -16.92 -2.38 -7.27
N THR A 121 -17.37 -1.34 -7.97
CA THR A 121 -16.68 -0.82 -9.16
C THR A 121 -15.27 -0.35 -8.81
N ALA A 122 -15.10 0.39 -7.71
CA ALA A 122 -13.80 0.87 -7.26
C ALA A 122 -12.87 -0.30 -6.86
N ALA A 123 -13.40 -1.30 -6.14
CA ALA A 123 -12.68 -2.52 -5.78
C ALA A 123 -12.14 -3.26 -7.01
N ARG A 124 -13.00 -3.53 -8.00
CA ARG A 124 -12.60 -4.18 -9.25
C ARG A 124 -11.62 -3.34 -10.07
N LYS A 125 -11.77 -2.02 -10.05
CA LYS A 125 -10.83 -1.11 -10.72
C LYS A 125 -9.43 -1.22 -10.09
N LEU A 126 -9.31 -1.20 -8.77
CA LEU A 126 -8.02 -1.39 -8.09
C LEU A 126 -7.36 -2.71 -8.51
N LEU A 127 -8.12 -3.81 -8.47
CA LEU A 127 -7.63 -5.13 -8.86
C LEU A 127 -7.21 -5.17 -10.34
N ALA A 128 -7.94 -4.50 -11.24
CA ALA A 128 -7.59 -4.43 -12.66
C ALA A 128 -6.34 -3.56 -12.93
N ASP A 129 -6.15 -2.48 -12.16
CA ASP A 129 -5.02 -1.57 -12.31
C ASP A 129 -3.70 -2.17 -11.79
N VAL A 130 -3.78 -2.91 -10.69
CA VAL A 130 -2.61 -3.39 -9.93
C VAL A 130 -2.33 -4.88 -10.12
N GLY A 131 -3.36 -5.66 -10.43
CA GLY A 131 -3.33 -7.12 -10.38
C GLY A 131 -3.47 -7.67 -8.95
N THR A 132 -3.63 -8.99 -8.85
CA THR A 132 -3.78 -9.70 -7.57
C THR A 132 -2.44 -10.14 -6.97
N GLN A 133 -1.36 -10.15 -7.76
CA GLN A 133 -0.03 -10.58 -7.33
C GLN A 133 0.57 -9.59 -6.33
N ALA A 134 0.81 -10.07 -5.09
CA ALA A 134 1.40 -9.28 -4.00
C ALA A 134 0.71 -7.91 -3.79
N LEU A 135 -0.62 -7.90 -3.76
CA LEU A 135 -1.44 -6.75 -3.40
C LEU A 135 -2.11 -6.98 -2.04
N ILE A 136 -1.92 -6.04 -1.11
CA ILE A 136 -2.75 -5.89 0.08
C ILE A 136 -3.74 -4.76 -0.20
N ALA A 137 -4.95 -5.09 -0.62
CA ALA A 137 -5.98 -4.09 -0.85
C ALA A 137 -6.29 -3.36 0.46
N ASN A 138 -6.20 -2.04 0.43
CA ASN A 138 -6.45 -1.18 1.59
C ASN A 138 -6.92 0.19 1.10
N LEU A 139 -7.36 1.03 2.03
CA LEU A 139 -7.59 2.43 1.79
C LEU A 139 -6.24 3.17 1.68
N GLY A 140 -6.24 4.31 0.98
CA GLY A 140 -5.07 5.19 0.92
C GLY A 140 -4.93 6.09 2.16
N GLU A 141 -5.94 6.12 3.03
CA GLU A 141 -5.99 6.93 4.26
C GLU A 141 -6.80 6.21 5.36
N GLY A 142 -6.71 6.70 6.59
CA GLY A 142 -7.48 6.18 7.71
C GLY A 142 -8.96 6.56 7.65
N LEU A 143 -9.83 5.69 8.18
CA LEU A 143 -11.25 5.98 8.38
C LEU A 143 -11.43 7.10 9.41
N LEU A 144 -12.43 7.97 9.18
CA LEU A 144 -12.74 9.10 10.06
C LEU A 144 -13.94 8.83 10.99
N GLY A 145 -14.61 7.67 10.84
CA GLY A 145 -15.75 7.26 11.66
C GLY A 145 -17.10 7.75 11.13
N ASN A 146 -17.13 8.31 9.92
CA ASN A 146 -18.34 8.72 9.20
C ASN A 146 -18.64 7.83 7.98
N GLU A 147 -17.86 6.77 7.80
CA GLU A 147 -18.06 5.74 6.80
C GLU A 147 -19.17 4.77 7.21
N ASP A 148 -19.91 4.27 6.22
CA ASP A 148 -21.00 3.32 6.43
C ASP A 148 -20.44 1.89 6.53
N PRO A 149 -20.64 1.17 7.66
CA PRO A 149 -20.20 -0.21 7.82
C PRO A 149 -20.73 -1.17 6.76
N VAL A 150 -21.91 -0.91 6.16
CA VAL A 150 -22.45 -1.71 5.07
C VAL A 150 -21.57 -1.57 3.82
N LEU A 151 -21.14 -0.35 3.51
CA LEU A 151 -20.22 -0.08 2.39
C LEU A 151 -18.83 -0.65 2.65
N VAL A 152 -18.34 -0.59 3.89
CA VAL A 152 -17.07 -1.24 4.30
C VAL A 152 -17.14 -2.75 4.06
N LYS A 153 -18.24 -3.39 4.48
CA LYS A 153 -18.46 -4.82 4.24
C LYS A 153 -18.51 -5.12 2.74
N ALA A 154 -19.25 -4.33 1.96
CA ALA A 154 -19.33 -4.50 0.52
C ALA A 154 -17.96 -4.40 -0.16
N LEU A 155 -17.09 -3.51 0.31
CA LEU A 155 -15.72 -3.40 -0.19
C LEU A 155 -14.91 -4.67 0.07
N VAL A 156 -14.89 -5.14 1.33
CA VAL A 156 -14.12 -6.33 1.72
C VAL A 156 -14.61 -7.57 0.99
N ASP A 157 -15.93 -7.78 0.94
CA ASP A 157 -16.53 -8.93 0.26
C ASP A 157 -16.18 -8.93 -1.24
N GLU A 158 -16.26 -7.77 -1.90
CA GLU A 158 -15.97 -7.66 -3.33
C GLU A 158 -14.49 -7.88 -3.64
N ILE A 159 -13.58 -7.32 -2.84
CA ILE A 159 -12.15 -7.55 -3.01
C ILE A 159 -11.83 -9.04 -2.97
N HIS A 160 -12.37 -9.77 -1.97
CA HIS A 160 -12.16 -11.22 -1.88
C HIS A 160 -12.75 -11.94 -3.09
N ALA A 161 -14.04 -11.74 -3.38
CA ALA A 161 -14.71 -12.45 -4.47
C ALA A 161 -14.06 -12.18 -5.84
N ALA A 162 -13.80 -10.92 -6.19
CA ALA A 162 -13.21 -10.57 -7.47
C ALA A 162 -11.76 -11.02 -7.59
N SER A 163 -10.98 -10.97 -6.50
CA SER A 163 -9.60 -11.47 -6.54
C SER A 163 -9.53 -13.00 -6.68
N GLU A 164 -10.42 -13.75 -6.06
CA GLU A 164 -10.55 -15.20 -6.24
C GLU A 164 -10.90 -15.57 -7.69
N GLU A 165 -11.86 -14.86 -8.30
CA GLU A 165 -12.21 -15.01 -9.72
C GLU A 165 -10.99 -14.81 -10.64
N MET A 166 -10.22 -13.74 -10.39
CA MET A 166 -9.02 -13.42 -11.17
C MET A 166 -7.92 -14.47 -10.99
N LEU A 167 -7.69 -14.94 -9.77
CA LEU A 167 -6.67 -15.95 -9.45
C LEU A 167 -7.02 -17.32 -10.04
N ALA A 168 -8.31 -17.69 -10.07
CA ALA A 168 -8.76 -18.93 -10.70
C ALA A 168 -8.66 -18.91 -12.24
N SER A 169 -8.57 -17.72 -12.82
CA SER A 169 -8.53 -17.49 -14.28
C SER A 169 -7.11 -17.24 -14.82
N ALA A 170 -6.10 -17.13 -13.94
CA ALA A 170 -4.70 -16.86 -14.26
C ALA A 170 -3.88 -18.15 -14.45
#